data_AF-A0A355Q1F5-F1
#
_entry.id   AF-A0A355Q1F5-F1
#
_cell.length_a   1.000
_cell.length_b   1.000
_cell.length_c   1.000
_cell.angle_alpha   90.00
_cell.angle_beta   90.00
_cell.angle_gamma   90.00
#
_symmetry.space_group_name_H-M   'P 1'
#
loop_
_entity.id
_entity.type
_entity.pdbx_description
1 polymer ?
#
loop_
_entity_poly.entity_id
_entity_poly.type
_entity_poly.pdbx_seq_one_letter_code
_entity_poly.pdbx_strand_id
1 'polypeptide(L)'
;MKIRRLKILNSSAAQSWDSTANSNSKTAISPYKSFHENFENFPDPSRPAWIEVNFAALAHNLSEIRNRVAPAKVMAVVKANAYGHGLVPVARFYQQSAVDMLGVALLEEALLLRENGIACPILVFGGLLESQVPHFLLH
;
A
#
# COMPACT_ATOMS: atom_id res chain seq x y z
N MET A 1 11.03 28.85 -13.90
CA MET A 1 10.47 27.53 -13.54
C MET A 1 9.00 27.51 -13.97
N LYS A 2 8.65 26.79 -15.04
CA LYS A 2 7.30 26.79 -15.63
C LYS A 2 6.51 25.61 -15.06
N ILE A 3 5.46 25.90 -14.29
CA ILE A 3 4.52 24.90 -13.78
C ILE A 3 3.49 24.63 -14.89
N ARG A 4 3.41 23.39 -15.38
CA ARG A 4 2.37 22.94 -16.32
C ARG A 4 1.33 22.11 -15.55
N ARG A 5 0.06 22.45 -15.76
CA ARG A 5 -1.15 21.77 -15.24
C ARG A 5 -1.44 20.54 -16.08
N LEU A 6 -1.67 19.37 -15.47
CA LEU A 6 -2.35 18.25 -16.14
C LEU A 6 -3.35 17.61 -15.19
N LYS A 7 -4.56 17.33 -15.70
CA LYS A 7 -5.66 16.64 -14.99
C LYS A 7 -5.49 15.13 -15.14
N ILE A 8 -5.79 14.37 -14.09
CA ILE A 8 -6.13 12.95 -14.21
C ILE A 8 -7.66 12.86 -14.40
N LEU A 9 -8.09 12.29 -15.51
CA LEU A 9 -9.48 11.87 -15.73
C LEU A 9 -9.63 10.44 -15.21
N ASN A 10 -10.56 10.24 -14.26
CA ASN A 10 -11.01 8.90 -13.88
C ASN A 10 -11.90 8.31 -14.99
N SER A 11 -11.52 7.16 -15.54
CA SER A 11 -12.46 6.29 -16.25
C SER A 11 -13.17 5.39 -15.21
N SER A 12 -14.47 5.65 -15.05
CA SER A 12 -15.50 4.92 -14.31
C SER A 12 -15.18 3.47 -13.88
N ALA A 13 -14.91 3.28 -12.59
CA ALA A 13 -15.22 2.06 -11.83
C ALA A 13 -15.11 2.33 -10.31
N ALA A 14 -15.83 3.34 -9.81
CA ALA A 14 -16.02 3.53 -8.37
C ALA A 14 -17.39 2.94 -8.01
N GLN A 15 -17.42 1.68 -7.59
CA GLN A 15 -18.59 1.11 -6.92
C GLN A 15 -18.58 1.50 -5.44
N SER A 16 -19.77 1.88 -4.99
CA SER A 16 -20.18 2.50 -3.72
C SER A 16 -19.76 1.74 -2.47
N TRP A 17 -19.37 2.49 -1.43
CA TRP A 17 -19.17 1.99 -0.06
C TRP A 17 -20.25 2.59 0.84
N ASP A 18 -21.13 1.74 1.39
CA ASP A 18 -22.13 2.14 2.40
C ASP A 18 -21.47 2.19 3.79
N SER A 19 -21.56 3.35 4.44
CA SER A 19 -21.01 3.63 5.75
C SER A 19 -22.06 3.43 6.85
N THR A 20 -22.12 2.23 7.43
CA THR A 20 -22.79 2.02 8.72
C THR A 20 -21.97 1.10 9.63
N ALA A 21 -21.06 1.69 10.42
CA ALA A 21 -20.55 1.08 11.65
C ALA A 21 -20.03 2.14 12.64
N ASN A 22 -20.99 2.60 13.46
CA ASN A 22 -20.95 3.11 14.83
C ASN A 22 -19.61 3.55 15.48
N SER A 23 -19.66 4.79 15.99
CA SER A 23 -18.68 5.44 16.84
C SER A 23 -18.68 4.88 18.27
N ASN A 24 -17.50 4.52 18.77
CA ASN A 24 -16.99 4.76 20.14
C ASN A 24 -15.97 3.69 20.57
N SER A 25 -14.69 4.02 20.43
CA SER A 25 -13.66 3.60 21.40
C SER A 25 -12.48 4.56 21.30
N LYS A 26 -12.21 5.29 22.37
CA LYS A 26 -11.02 6.11 22.55
C LYS A 26 -9.82 5.17 22.76
N THR A 27 -9.23 4.71 21.68
CA THR A 27 -7.94 4.00 21.67
C THR A 27 -6.99 4.76 20.77
N ALA A 28 -5.75 4.94 21.23
CA ALA A 28 -4.69 5.70 20.58
C ALA A 28 -4.76 5.59 19.05
N ILE A 29 -4.91 6.74 18.38
CA ILE A 29 -4.93 6.81 16.92
C ILE A 29 -3.57 6.30 16.44
N SER A 30 -3.54 5.08 15.93
CA SER A 30 -2.39 4.60 15.16
C SER A 30 -2.14 5.62 14.05
N PRO A 31 -0.88 6.08 13.84
CA PRO A 31 -0.56 7.05 12.80
C PRO A 31 -0.93 6.58 11.38
N TYR A 32 -1.36 5.32 11.22
CA TYR A 32 -1.84 4.74 9.98
C TYR A 32 -3.36 4.82 9.78
N LYS A 33 -4.17 5.19 10.78
CA LYS A 33 -5.64 5.13 10.71
C LYS A 33 -6.31 6.41 10.16
N SER A 34 -5.56 7.49 9.95
CA SER A 34 -6.10 8.78 9.50
C SER A 34 -6.12 8.98 7.97
N PHE A 35 -5.84 7.93 7.17
CA PHE A 35 -5.77 8.04 5.70
C PHE A 35 -7.04 7.57 4.97
N HIS A 36 -8.14 7.41 5.70
CA HIS A 36 -9.45 7.19 5.11
C HIS A 36 -10.36 8.31 5.61
N GLU A 37 -10.56 9.33 4.76
CA GLU A 37 -11.81 10.11 4.59
C GLU A 37 -11.51 11.52 4.03
N ASN A 38 -12.14 11.83 2.88
CA ASN A 38 -12.29 13.13 2.21
C ASN A 38 -11.16 13.61 1.27
N PHE A 39 -11.17 13.08 0.03
CA PHE A 39 -10.43 13.65 -1.12
C PHE A 39 -11.05 14.94 -1.68
N GLU A 40 -12.15 15.44 -1.11
CA GLU A 40 -12.87 16.59 -1.66
C GLU A 40 -12.02 17.86 -1.76
N ASN A 41 -10.94 17.96 -0.98
CA ASN A 41 -10.02 19.10 -0.97
C ASN A 41 -8.54 18.72 -1.16
N PHE A 42 -8.22 17.69 -1.95
CA PHE A 42 -6.81 17.37 -2.25
C PHE A 42 -6.23 18.27 -3.37
N PRO A 43 -5.00 18.81 -3.21
CA PRO A 43 -4.18 18.79 -2.00
C PRO A 43 -4.71 19.77 -0.93
N ASP A 44 -4.60 19.38 0.35
CA ASP A 44 -5.04 20.18 1.49
C ASP A 44 -4.33 21.56 1.46
N PRO A 45 -5.08 22.67 1.34
CA PRO A 45 -4.48 24.01 1.23
C PRO A 45 -3.67 24.41 2.48
N SER A 46 -3.90 23.77 3.64
CA SER A 46 -3.12 23.97 4.87
C SER A 46 -1.83 23.14 4.93
N ARG A 47 -1.65 22.17 4.02
CA ARG A 47 -0.51 21.26 3.92
C ARG A 47 0.05 21.31 2.48
N PRO A 48 0.88 22.32 2.15
CA PRO A 48 1.29 22.57 0.77
C PRO A 48 2.26 21.52 0.19
N ALA A 49 2.84 20.65 1.04
CA ALA A 49 3.76 19.61 0.63
C ALA A 49 3.05 18.24 0.59
N TRP A 50 3.16 17.58 -0.56
CA TRP A 50 2.57 16.26 -0.82
C TRP A 50 3.46 15.48 -1.80
N ILE A 51 3.22 14.17 -1.90
CA ILE A 51 3.90 13.27 -2.82
C ILE A 51 2.88 12.74 -3.82
N GLU A 52 3.20 12.81 -5.11
CA GLU A 52 2.46 12.10 -6.15
C GLU A 52 3.05 10.72 -6.36
N VAL A 53 2.22 9.68 -6.33
CA VAL A 53 2.65 8.31 -6.60
C VAL A 53 2.06 7.86 -7.93
N ASN A 54 2.92 7.64 -8.92
CA ASN A 54 2.50 7.23 -10.26
C ASN A 54 2.47 5.71 -10.40
N PHE A 55 1.27 5.12 -10.36
CA PHE A 55 1.10 3.67 -10.53
C PHE A 55 1.38 3.15 -11.94
N ALA A 56 1.28 3.99 -12.98
CA ALA A 56 1.71 3.60 -14.33
C ALA A 56 3.23 3.40 -14.39
N ALA A 57 3.99 4.20 -13.64
CA ALA A 57 5.43 4.00 -13.50
C ALA A 57 5.75 2.69 -12.75
N LEU A 58 5.01 2.37 -11.68
CA LEU A 58 5.18 1.08 -10.99
C LEU A 58 4.87 -0.11 -11.89
N ALA A 59 3.82 -0.02 -12.72
CA ALA A 59 3.46 -1.05 -13.69
C ALA A 59 4.54 -1.25 -14.75
N HIS A 60 5.04 -0.14 -15.30
CA HIS A 60 6.15 -0.18 -16.26
C HIS A 60 7.38 -0.86 -15.64
N ASN A 61 7.80 -0.43 -14.44
CA ASN A 61 8.96 -0.99 -13.76
C ASN A 61 8.81 -2.49 -13.50
N LEU A 62 7.64 -2.93 -13.03
CA LEU A 62 7.38 -4.35 -12.80
C LEU A 62 7.48 -5.17 -14.09
N SER A 63 6.91 -4.67 -15.19
CA SER A 63 6.98 -5.31 -16.51
C SER A 63 8.43 -5.43 -17.00
N GLU A 64 9.19 -4.34 -16.92
CA GLU A 64 10.60 -4.28 -17.31
C GLU A 64 11.45 -5.27 -16.49
N ILE A 65 11.22 -5.37 -15.18
CA ILE A 65 11.91 -6.33 -14.32
C ILE A 65 11.57 -7.75 -14.73
N ARG A 66 10.28 -8.09 -14.85
CA ARG A 66 9.82 -9.43 -15.25
C ARG A 66 10.44 -9.89 -16.57
N ASN A 67 10.47 -9.02 -17.57
CA ASN A 67 11.04 -9.33 -18.89
C ASN A 67 12.53 -9.66 -18.83
N ARG A 68 13.29 -9.04 -17.90
CA ARG A 68 14.74 -9.26 -17.78
C ARG A 68 15.12 -10.47 -16.95
N VAL A 69 14.28 -10.82 -15.97
CA VAL A 69 14.62 -11.88 -15.00
C VAL A 69 13.94 -13.21 -15.31
N ALA A 70 12.99 -13.25 -16.24
CA ALA A 70 12.27 -14.47 -16.59
C ALA A 70 13.25 -15.64 -16.88
N PRO A 71 13.01 -16.83 -16.32
CA PRO A 71 11.78 -17.28 -15.62
C PRO A 71 11.79 -17.06 -14.09
N ALA A 72 12.72 -16.28 -13.54
CA ALA A 72 12.76 -16.04 -12.10
C ALA A 72 11.52 -15.30 -11.59
N LYS A 73 11.10 -15.65 -10.37
CA LYS A 73 10.01 -14.97 -9.66
C LYS A 73 10.43 -13.59 -9.17
N VAL A 74 9.48 -12.66 -9.08
CA VAL A 74 9.69 -11.30 -8.62
C VAL A 74 8.99 -11.07 -7.29
N MET A 75 9.76 -10.64 -6.30
CA MET A 75 9.24 -10.14 -5.02
C MET A 75 9.26 -8.61 -5.02
N ALA A 76 8.10 -7.97 -4.86
CA ALA A 76 8.04 -6.52 -4.69
C ALA A 76 8.23 -6.16 -3.21
N VAL A 77 9.33 -5.48 -2.90
CA VAL A 77 9.62 -5.03 -1.54
C VAL A 77 8.87 -3.72 -1.28
N VAL A 78 8.01 -3.71 -0.26
CA VAL A 78 7.16 -2.58 0.14
C VAL A 78 7.42 -2.13 1.59
N LYS A 79 8.60 -2.42 2.13
CA LYS A 79 9.02 -1.97 3.47
C LYS A 79 9.04 -0.45 3.64
N ALA A 80 9.07 0.01 4.88
CA ALA A 80 9.12 1.43 5.24
C ALA A 80 7.98 2.22 4.58
N ASN A 81 6.75 1.72 4.73
CA ASN A 81 5.56 2.31 4.10
C ASN A 81 5.66 2.38 2.57
N ALA A 82 6.09 1.30 1.92
CA ALA A 82 6.43 1.26 0.50
C ALA A 82 7.43 2.35 0.10
N TYR A 83 8.52 2.51 0.85
CA TYR A 83 9.51 3.57 0.66
C TYR A 83 8.89 4.98 0.68
N GLY A 84 7.86 5.19 1.50
CA GLY A 84 7.11 6.45 1.59
C GLY A 84 6.00 6.64 0.56
N HIS A 85 5.79 5.69 -0.36
CA HIS A 85 4.74 5.77 -1.38
C HIS A 85 3.34 5.32 -0.88
N GLY A 86 3.26 4.79 0.34
CA GLY A 86 2.01 4.31 0.94
C GLY A 86 1.87 2.79 0.83
N LEU A 87 1.93 2.12 1.98
CA LEU A 87 2.00 0.66 2.11
C LEU A 87 0.84 -0.06 1.44
N VAL A 88 -0.38 0.17 1.95
CA VAL A 88 -1.60 -0.51 1.50
C VAL A 88 -1.91 -0.26 0.02
N PRO A 89 -1.96 0.99 -0.50
CA PRO A 89 -2.33 1.20 -1.90
C PRO A 89 -1.29 0.63 -2.88
N VAL A 90 0.01 0.72 -2.57
CA VAL A 90 1.07 0.11 -3.40
C VAL A 90 1.05 -1.42 -3.33
N ALA A 91 0.84 -2.01 -2.16
CA ALA A 91 0.72 -3.47 -2.03
C ALA A 91 -0.49 -4.02 -2.78
N ARG A 92 -1.64 -3.34 -2.73
CA ARG A 92 -2.84 -3.70 -3.51
C ARG A 92 -2.57 -3.66 -5.01
N PHE A 93 -1.87 -2.61 -5.47
CA PHE A 93 -1.45 -2.51 -6.87
C PHE A 93 -0.58 -3.71 -7.30
N TYR A 94 0.42 -4.07 -6.50
CA TYR A 94 1.29 -5.22 -6.83
C TYR A 94 0.56 -6.56 -6.78
N GLN A 95 -0.36 -6.76 -5.84
CA GLN A 95 -1.22 -7.94 -5.80
C GLN A 95 -2.11 -8.04 -7.05
N GLN A 96 -2.76 -6.94 -7.45
CA GLN A 96 -3.57 -6.88 -8.68
C GLN A 96 -2.73 -7.11 -9.93
N SER A 97 -1.46 -6.72 -9.90
CA SER A 97 -0.47 -6.97 -10.96
C SER A 97 0.14 -8.40 -10.90
N ALA A 98 -0.41 -9.27 -10.04
CA ALA A 98 -0.01 -10.67 -9.83
C ALA A 98 1.48 -10.86 -9.49
N VAL A 99 2.06 -9.98 -8.66
CA VAL A 99 3.44 -10.19 -8.16
C VAL A 99 3.53 -11.52 -7.41
N ASP A 100 4.67 -12.20 -7.50
CA ASP A 100 4.83 -13.54 -6.89
C ASP A 100 4.83 -13.48 -5.35
N MET A 101 5.33 -12.38 -4.79
CA MET A 101 5.48 -12.18 -3.35
C MET A 101 5.67 -10.70 -3.02
N LEU A 102 5.32 -10.30 -1.79
CA LEU A 102 5.70 -9.02 -1.20
C LEU A 102 6.78 -9.21 -0.13
N GLY A 103 7.66 -8.22 0.01
CA GLY A 103 8.65 -8.17 1.09
C GLY A 103 8.44 -6.96 1.99
N VAL A 104 8.43 -7.15 3.30
CA VAL A 104 8.34 -6.06 4.31
C VAL A 104 9.48 -6.16 5.32
N ALA A 105 9.76 -5.08 6.04
CA ALA A 105 10.81 -5.10 7.07
C ALA A 105 10.30 -5.66 8.40
N LEU A 106 9.08 -5.29 8.78
CA LEU A 106 8.51 -5.56 10.10
C LEU A 106 7.24 -6.39 10.02
N LEU A 107 6.94 -7.17 11.06
CA LEU A 107 5.73 -7.97 11.15
C LEU A 107 4.47 -7.09 11.13
N GLU A 108 4.52 -5.92 11.76
CA GLU A 108 3.42 -4.96 11.82
C GLU A 108 3.00 -4.48 10.43
N GLU A 109 3.96 -4.33 9.50
CA GLU A 109 3.65 -4.03 8.10
C GLU A 109 2.88 -5.19 7.44
N ALA A 110 3.30 -6.44 7.67
CA ALA A 110 2.62 -7.62 7.13
C ALA A 110 1.20 -7.77 7.69
N LEU A 111 1.03 -7.57 9.00
CA LEU A 111 -0.29 -7.63 9.65
C LEU A 111 -1.22 -6.56 9.10
N LEU A 112 -0.75 -5.32 8.96
CA LEU A 112 -1.54 -4.24 8.36
C LEU A 112 -1.94 -4.55 6.90
N LEU A 113 -1.06 -5.16 6.12
CA LEU A 113 -1.40 -5.61 4.77
C LEU A 113 -2.48 -6.71 4.77
N ARG A 114 -2.39 -7.68 5.69
CA ARG A 114 -3.37 -8.76 5.86
C ARG A 114 -4.74 -8.25 6.27
N GLU A 115 -4.80 -7.35 7.25
CA GLU A 115 -6.03 -6.64 7.65
C GLU A 115 -6.68 -5.89 6.48
N ASN A 116 -5.89 -5.49 5.47
CA ASN A 116 -6.35 -4.77 4.28
C ASN A 116 -6.59 -5.66 3.05
N GLY A 117 -6.66 -6.98 3.23
CA GLY A 117 -7.04 -7.94 2.18
C GLY A 117 -5.92 -8.31 1.22
N ILE A 118 -4.65 -8.08 1.59
CA ILE A 118 -3.52 -8.64 0.85
C ILE A 118 -3.42 -10.13 1.17
N ALA A 119 -3.55 -10.97 0.15
CA ALA A 119 -3.53 -12.42 0.22
C ALA A 119 -2.30 -13.05 -0.44
N CYS A 120 -1.54 -12.31 -1.26
CA CYS A 120 -0.30 -12.86 -1.82
C CYS A 120 0.72 -13.17 -0.71
N PRO A 121 1.71 -14.05 -0.97
CA PRO A 121 2.75 -14.37 -0.01
C PRO A 121 3.49 -13.12 0.46
N ILE A 122 3.76 -13.00 1.76
CA ILE A 122 4.52 -11.90 2.34
C ILE A 122 5.71 -12.49 3.09
N LEU A 123 6.92 -12.00 2.77
CA LEU A 123 8.14 -12.29 3.51
C LEU A 123 8.47 -11.11 4.42
N VAL A 124 8.61 -11.38 5.73
CA VAL A 124 9.12 -10.42 6.70
C VAL A 124 10.62 -10.61 6.84
N PHE A 125 11.41 -9.56 6.58
CA PHE A 125 12.88 -9.64 6.64
C PHE A 125 13.43 -9.51 8.07
N GLY A 126 12.68 -8.88 8.98
CA GLY A 126 13.07 -8.71 10.37
C GLY A 126 13.25 -10.03 11.10
N GLY A 127 14.05 -10.01 12.16
CA GLY A 127 14.23 -11.16 13.03
C GLY A 127 12.91 -11.58 13.68
N LEU A 128 12.73 -12.89 13.86
CA LEU A 128 11.58 -13.48 14.54
C LEU A 128 11.80 -13.42 16.06
N LEU A 129 10.86 -12.83 16.79
CA LEU A 129 10.77 -12.98 18.25
C LEU A 129 9.79 -14.10 18.59
N GLU A 130 10.04 -14.85 19.67
CA GLU A 130 9.18 -15.95 20.10
C GLU A 130 7.73 -15.49 20.33
N SER A 131 7.55 -14.31 20.94
CA SER A 131 6.24 -13.69 21.17
C SER A 131 5.47 -13.38 19.88
N GLN A 132 6.15 -13.30 18.75
CA GLN A 132 5.55 -12.99 17.44
C GLN A 132 5.13 -14.24 16.67
N VAL A 133 5.60 -15.44 17.06
CA VAL A 133 5.30 -16.71 16.35
C VAL A 133 3.80 -16.92 16.09
N PRO A 134 2.88 -16.69 17.05
CA PRO A 134 1.45 -16.88 16.80
C PRO A 134 0.92 -16.03 15.62
N HIS A 135 1.43 -14.82 15.45
CA HIS A 135 1.01 -13.92 14.37
C HIS A 135 1.47 -14.40 12.98
N PHE A 136 2.63 -15.06 12.89
CA PHE A 136 3.11 -15.67 11.65
C PHE A 136 2.31 -16.92 11.26
N LEU A 137 1.66 -17.59 12.21
CA LEU A 137 0.89 -18.81 11.96
C LEU A 137 -0.58 -18.53 11.61
N LEU A 138 -1.12 -17.40 12.07
CA LEU A 138 -2.54 -17.04 11.90
C LEU A 138 -2.84 -16.26 10.62
N HIS A 139 -1.84 -15.65 9.99
CA HIS A 139 -1.97 -14.72 8.85
C HIS A 139 -1.11 -15.13 7.65
#